data_AF-A0A965QJS2-F1
#
_entry.id   AF-A0A965QJS2-F1
#
_cell.length_a   1.000
_cell.length_b   1.000
_cell.length_c   1.000
_cell.angle_alpha   90.00
_cell.angle_beta   90.00
_cell.angle_gamma   90.00
#
_symmetry.space_group_name_H-M   'P 1'
#
loop_
_entity.id
_entity.type
_entity.pdbx_description
1 polymer ?
#
loop_
_entity_poly.entity_id
_entity_poly.type
_entity_poly.pdbx_seq_one_letter_code
_entity_poly.pdbx_strand_id
1 'polypeptide(L)'
;MWRAPTRVEADSINSFSRDMAVGVLAYLVATRDVELAQRWMNWIEKNDFRLCAQSTDNRCDFTPGFWMLFRDVWEFLGLRTHEKMTASVVEDSVMALLQAQFAPPGFEMHLAGVNALIRQSMGQKSQTLASLSQMLATRQTRNPFFSYLSLGANREVVRKTIDWCPVEQPSARTEWSFERDEIQDSRNRSMGWECVMLANFLVRDLTPR
;
A
#
# COMPACT_ATOMS: atom_id res chain seq x y z
N MET A 1 -14.29 -10.66 1.97
CA MET A 1 -13.16 -10.69 2.91
C MET A 1 -11.90 -10.32 2.14
N TRP A 2 -11.11 -9.37 2.64
CA TRP A 2 -10.00 -8.72 1.92
C TRP A 2 -8.63 -9.38 2.16
N ARG A 3 -8.62 -10.71 2.33
CA ARG A 3 -7.40 -11.48 2.54
C ARG A 3 -7.02 -12.18 1.23
N ALA A 4 -5.74 -12.53 1.10
CA ALA A 4 -5.34 -13.47 0.06
C ALA A 4 -6.24 -14.72 0.13
N PRO A 5 -6.65 -15.31 -1.01
CA PRO A 5 -7.62 -16.42 -1.04
C PRO A 5 -7.26 -17.58 -0.11
N THR A 6 -5.98 -17.80 0.15
CA THR A 6 -5.45 -18.85 1.03
C THR A 6 -5.58 -18.54 2.52
N ARG A 7 -6.02 -17.35 2.92
CA ARG A 7 -6.09 -16.89 4.33
C ARG A 7 -7.49 -16.44 4.76
N VAL A 8 -8.51 -16.77 3.98
CA VAL A 8 -9.91 -16.39 4.23
C VAL A 8 -10.45 -16.98 5.54
N GLU A 9 -9.93 -18.10 6.02
CA GLU A 9 -10.44 -18.74 7.24
C GLU A 9 -9.58 -18.51 8.49
N ALA A 10 -8.50 -17.72 8.38
CA ALA A 10 -7.39 -17.83 9.32
C ALA A 10 -7.57 -17.12 10.68
N ASP A 11 -8.50 -16.18 10.83
CA ASP A 11 -8.78 -15.53 12.14
C ASP A 11 -10.11 -14.76 12.11
N SER A 12 -11.11 -15.21 12.88
CA SER A 12 -12.40 -14.52 13.01
C SER A 12 -12.34 -13.31 13.96
N ILE A 13 -11.40 -13.31 14.90
CA ILE A 13 -11.18 -12.22 15.84
C ILE A 13 -10.40 -11.15 15.08
N ASN A 14 -9.12 -11.33 14.77
CA ASN A 14 -8.33 -10.30 14.09
C ASN A 14 -8.50 -10.32 12.57
N SER A 15 -9.74 -10.32 12.10
CA SER A 15 -10.12 -10.56 10.70
C SER A 15 -9.57 -9.54 9.71
N PHE A 16 -9.38 -8.29 10.12
CA PHE A 16 -8.91 -7.21 9.25
C PHE A 16 -8.14 -6.12 10.03
N SER A 17 -7.13 -5.51 9.41
CA SER A 17 -6.30 -4.46 10.03
C SER A 17 -6.22 -3.20 9.15
N ARG A 18 -5.72 -2.10 9.72
CA ARG A 18 -5.36 -0.90 8.96
C ARG A 18 -4.44 -1.20 7.78
N ASP A 19 -3.46 -2.07 7.97
CA ASP A 19 -2.48 -2.39 6.93
C ASP A 19 -3.14 -3.08 5.73
N MET A 20 -4.09 -3.98 6.00
CA MET A 20 -4.90 -4.58 4.94
C MET A 20 -5.82 -3.56 4.26
N ALA A 21 -6.31 -2.57 5.02
CA ALA A 21 -7.16 -1.50 4.52
C ALA A 21 -6.45 -0.57 3.53
N VAL A 22 -5.14 -0.39 3.65
CA VAL A 22 -4.34 0.33 2.65
C VAL A 22 -4.46 -0.33 1.26
N GLY A 23 -4.52 -1.66 1.19
CA GLY A 23 -4.77 -2.38 -0.06
C GLY A 23 -6.14 -2.07 -0.68
N VAL A 24 -7.18 -1.91 0.16
CA VAL A 24 -8.52 -1.50 -0.30
C VAL A 24 -8.49 -0.07 -0.85
N LEU A 25 -7.78 0.84 -0.18
CA LEU A 25 -7.61 2.22 -0.66
C LEU A 25 -6.87 2.26 -2.01
N ALA A 26 -5.82 1.45 -2.18
CA ALA A 26 -5.14 1.32 -3.46
C ALA A 26 -6.07 0.80 -4.57
N TYR A 27 -6.90 -0.20 -4.28
CA TYR A 27 -7.93 -0.68 -5.20
C TYR A 27 -8.92 0.41 -5.59
N LEU A 28 -9.41 1.19 -4.61
CA LEU A 28 -10.38 2.26 -4.84
C LEU A 28 -9.80 3.37 -5.72
N VAL A 29 -8.54 3.77 -5.49
CA VAL A 29 -7.88 4.77 -6.35
C VAL A 29 -7.71 4.25 -7.78
N ALA A 30 -7.36 2.97 -7.95
CA ALA A 30 -7.14 2.38 -9.26
C ALA A 30 -8.45 2.19 -10.06
N THR A 31 -9.53 1.80 -9.40
CA THR A 31 -10.80 1.43 -10.07
C THR A 31 -11.86 2.53 -10.06
N ARG A 32 -11.73 3.51 -9.15
CA ARG A 32 -12.75 4.51 -8.86
C ARG A 32 -14.11 3.90 -8.51
N ASP A 33 -14.11 2.76 -7.81
CA ASP A 33 -15.32 2.06 -7.37
C ASP A 33 -16.03 2.79 -6.21
N VAL A 34 -16.81 3.82 -6.59
CA VAL A 34 -17.55 4.69 -5.65
C VAL A 34 -18.57 3.91 -4.84
N GLU A 35 -19.21 2.90 -5.43
CA GLU A 35 -20.24 2.10 -4.75
C GLU A 35 -19.62 1.25 -3.64
N LEU A 36 -18.50 0.59 -3.91
CA LEU A 36 -17.76 -0.14 -2.89
C LEU A 36 -17.29 0.79 -1.77
N ALA A 37 -16.74 1.96 -2.10
CA ALA A 37 -16.28 2.93 -1.10
C ALA A 37 -17.43 3.30 -0.15
N GLN A 38 -18.59 3.67 -0.68
CA GLN A 38 -19.76 4.03 0.14
C GLN A 38 -20.26 2.85 0.99
N ARG A 39 -20.39 1.64 0.42
CA ARG A 39 -20.79 0.45 1.19
C ARG A 39 -19.81 0.16 2.32
N TRP A 40 -18.52 0.32 2.08
CA TRP A 40 -17.48 0.11 3.09
C TRP A 40 -17.54 1.15 4.19
N MET A 41 -17.71 2.44 3.86
CA MET A 41 -17.89 3.49 4.86
C MET A 41 -19.12 3.26 5.72
N ASN A 42 -20.27 2.92 5.11
CA ASN A 42 -21.49 2.59 5.85
C ASN A 42 -21.28 1.43 6.82
N TRP A 43 -20.45 0.45 6.45
CA TRP A 43 -20.07 -0.64 7.35
C TRP A 43 -19.15 -0.14 8.47
N ILE A 44 -18.14 0.67 8.16
CA ILE A 44 -17.21 1.26 9.15
C ILE A 44 -17.97 2.08 10.20
N GLU A 45 -18.92 2.93 9.78
CA GLU A 45 -19.76 3.73 10.68
C GLU A 45 -20.60 2.87 11.63
N LYS A 46 -21.19 1.79 11.11
CA LYS A 46 -21.95 0.82 11.92
C LYS A 46 -21.08 0.04 12.91
N ASN A 47 -19.77 -0.01 12.69
CA ASN A 47 -18.80 -0.68 13.55
C ASN A 47 -17.95 0.32 14.34
N ASP A 48 -18.52 1.48 14.70
CA ASP A 48 -17.88 2.52 15.53
C ASP A 48 -16.51 2.96 15.00
N PHE A 49 -16.43 3.12 13.67
CA PHE A 49 -15.23 3.49 12.95
C PHE A 49 -14.05 2.54 13.14
N ARG A 50 -14.35 1.25 13.30
CA ARG A 50 -13.38 0.17 13.32
C ARG A 50 -13.40 -0.58 12.00
N LEU A 51 -12.22 -1.01 11.55
CA LEU A 51 -12.05 -1.77 10.32
C LEU A 51 -12.39 -3.26 10.48
N CYS A 52 -12.64 -3.70 11.71
CA CYS A 52 -12.94 -5.08 12.06
C CYS A 52 -14.04 -5.13 13.12
N ALA A 53 -14.81 -6.22 13.14
CA ALA A 53 -15.87 -6.40 14.14
C ALA A 53 -15.30 -6.70 15.54
N GLN A 54 -14.17 -7.40 15.60
CA GLN A 54 -13.50 -7.81 16.83
C GLN A 54 -11.99 -7.66 16.65
N SER A 55 -11.26 -7.36 17.72
CA SER A 55 -9.81 -7.42 17.74
C SER A 55 -9.32 -7.62 19.16
N THR A 56 -8.12 -8.18 19.30
CA THR A 56 -7.43 -8.29 20.60
C THR A 56 -6.56 -7.08 20.91
N ASP A 57 -6.38 -6.17 19.95
CA ASP A 57 -5.57 -4.96 20.05
C ASP A 57 -6.14 -3.82 19.19
N ASN A 58 -5.37 -2.76 18.98
CA ASN A 58 -5.77 -1.57 18.22
C ASN A 58 -5.49 -1.66 16.71
N ARG A 59 -5.25 -2.86 16.14
CA ARG A 59 -4.84 -3.00 14.72
C ARG A 59 -5.88 -2.53 13.71
N CYS A 60 -7.16 -2.48 14.10
CA CYS A 60 -8.26 -2.11 13.22
C CYS A 60 -8.89 -0.76 13.56
N ASP A 61 -8.36 -0.07 14.57
CA ASP A 61 -8.78 1.29 14.89
C ASP A 61 -8.17 2.25 13.88
N PHE A 62 -8.85 3.34 13.54
CA PHE A 62 -8.24 4.36 12.69
C PHE A 62 -7.20 5.17 13.48
N THR A 63 -6.02 5.37 12.91
CA THR A 63 -5.03 6.33 13.40
C THR A 63 -5.21 7.67 12.71
N PRO A 64 -4.66 8.78 13.24
CA PRO A 64 -4.69 10.08 12.55
C PRO A 64 -4.13 10.01 11.12
N GLY A 65 -3.02 9.31 10.90
CA GLY A 65 -2.44 9.13 9.56
C GLY A 65 -3.36 8.34 8.62
N PHE A 66 -4.01 7.28 9.12
CA PHE A 66 -4.95 6.53 8.31
C PHE A 66 -6.21 7.34 7.97
N TRP A 67 -6.74 8.15 8.91
CA TRP A 67 -7.85 9.07 8.63
C TRP A 67 -7.55 10.04 7.49
N MET A 68 -6.33 10.57 7.45
CA MET A 68 -5.86 11.46 6.40
C MET A 68 -5.84 10.77 5.05
N LEU A 69 -5.19 9.61 4.94
CA LEU A 69 -5.13 8.87 3.68
C LEU A 69 -6.53 8.48 3.21
N PHE A 70 -7.40 8.07 4.14
CA PHE A 70 -8.80 7.75 3.86
C PHE A 70 -9.56 8.98 3.33
N ARG A 71 -9.38 10.16 3.95
CA ARG A 71 -9.96 11.42 3.47
C ARG A 71 -9.53 11.72 2.04
N ASP A 72 -8.22 11.68 1.79
CA ASP A 72 -7.65 12.05 0.49
C ASP A 72 -8.18 11.14 -0.64
N VAL A 73 -8.36 9.85 -0.35
CA VAL A 73 -9.00 8.90 -1.29
C VAL A 73 -10.47 9.22 -1.50
N TRP A 74 -11.22 9.59 -0.45
CA TRP A 74 -12.62 10.01 -0.57
C TRP A 74 -12.77 11.25 -1.44
N GLU A 75 -11.95 12.27 -1.21
CA GLU A 75 -11.93 13.49 -2.01
C GLU A 75 -11.57 13.20 -3.46
N PHE A 76 -10.58 12.34 -3.70
CA PHE A 76 -10.20 11.89 -5.05
C PHE A 76 -11.36 11.20 -5.79
N LEU A 77 -12.19 10.45 -5.07
CA LEU A 77 -13.40 9.80 -5.63
C LEU A 77 -14.58 10.77 -5.80
N GLY A 78 -14.45 12.03 -5.40
CA GLY A 78 -15.56 13.00 -5.40
C GLY A 78 -16.64 12.68 -4.36
N LEU A 79 -16.29 11.91 -3.32
CA LEU A 79 -17.19 11.55 -2.24
C LEU A 79 -17.16 12.60 -1.13
N ARG A 80 -18.29 12.73 -0.41
CA ARG A 80 -18.37 13.57 0.78
C ARG A 80 -17.55 12.94 1.92
N THR A 81 -16.69 13.74 2.54
CA THR A 81 -15.90 13.34 3.71
C THR A 81 -16.73 13.39 5.00
N HIS A 82 -16.47 12.45 5.92
CA HIS A 82 -17.04 12.44 7.26
C HIS A 82 -16.27 13.38 8.20
N GLU A 83 -16.90 13.93 9.24
CA GLU A 83 -16.26 14.88 10.18
C GLU A 83 -14.98 14.33 10.82
N LYS A 84 -14.96 13.03 11.15
CA LYS A 84 -13.78 12.34 11.69
C LYS A 84 -12.58 12.33 10.73
N MET A 85 -12.83 12.32 9.41
CA MET A 85 -11.78 12.42 8.38
C MET A 85 -11.16 13.82 8.37
N THR A 86 -11.96 14.85 8.65
CA THR A 86 -11.51 16.26 8.64
C THR A 86 -10.86 16.71 9.94
N ALA A 87 -11.03 15.95 11.03
CA ALA A 87 -10.46 16.28 12.34
C ALA A 87 -8.93 16.11 12.41
N SER A 88 -8.32 15.39 11.47
CA SER A 88 -6.86 15.17 11.45
C SER A 88 -6.16 16.26 10.63
N VAL A 89 -5.17 16.92 11.24
CA VAL A 89 -4.47 18.10 10.68
C VAL A 89 -3.03 17.85 10.27
N VAL A 90 -2.48 16.64 10.46
CA VAL A 90 -1.06 16.35 10.19
C VAL A 90 -0.92 15.66 8.83
N GLU A 91 -0.10 16.21 7.93
CA GLU A 91 0.22 15.60 6.64
C GLU A 91 0.82 14.19 6.82
N ASP A 92 0.08 13.15 6.41
CA ASP A 92 0.43 11.75 6.63
C ASP A 92 1.66 11.30 5.80
N SER A 93 1.98 12.02 4.72
CA SER A 93 3.24 11.83 3.97
C SER A 93 4.48 12.13 4.84
N VAL A 94 4.37 13.00 5.85
CA VAL A 94 5.45 13.28 6.82
C VAL A 94 5.63 12.08 7.74
N MET A 95 4.54 11.48 8.21
CA MET A 95 4.62 10.26 9.03
C MET A 95 5.20 9.10 8.24
N ALA A 96 4.80 8.93 6.98
CA ALA A 96 5.37 7.93 6.08
C ALA A 96 6.87 8.17 5.82
N LEU A 97 7.30 9.43 5.68
CA LEU A 97 8.72 9.77 5.54
C LEU A 97 9.52 9.42 6.80
N LEU A 98 9.02 9.78 7.99
CA LEU A 98 9.66 9.41 9.25
C LEU A 98 9.77 7.88 9.40
N GLN A 99 8.71 7.16 9.05
CA GLN A 99 8.72 5.69 9.03
C GLN A 99 9.76 5.16 8.04
N ALA A 100 9.81 5.68 6.81
CA ALA A 100 10.81 5.30 5.82
C ALA A 100 12.25 5.64 6.25
N GLN A 101 12.46 6.64 7.12
CA GLN A 101 13.79 7.02 7.60
C GLN A 101 14.26 6.15 8.77
N PHE A 102 13.37 5.84 9.72
CA PHE A 102 13.77 5.28 11.02
C PHE A 102 13.32 3.82 11.24
N ALA A 103 12.32 3.33 10.52
CA ALA A 103 11.88 1.94 10.67
C ALA A 103 12.97 0.98 10.17
N PRO A 104 13.09 -0.22 10.76
CA PRO A 104 13.89 -1.29 10.18
C PRO A 104 13.42 -1.62 8.74
N PRO A 105 14.33 -2.04 7.84
CA PRO A 105 13.92 -2.56 6.54
C PRO A 105 12.89 -3.71 6.69
N GLY A 106 11.88 -3.72 5.83
CA GLY A 106 10.82 -4.72 5.87
C GLY A 106 9.42 -4.10 5.83
N PHE A 107 8.49 -4.72 6.56
CA PHE A 107 7.05 -4.46 6.48
C PHE A 107 6.67 -2.99 6.67
N GLU A 108 7.20 -2.33 7.71
CA GLU A 108 6.88 -0.93 7.98
C GLU A 108 7.34 -0.03 6.83
N MET A 109 8.53 -0.26 6.29
CA MET A 109 9.03 0.51 5.15
C MET A 109 8.19 0.27 3.88
N HIS A 110 7.72 -0.97 3.69
CA HIS A 110 6.80 -1.29 2.60
C HIS A 110 5.47 -0.54 2.72
N LEU A 111 4.87 -0.46 3.91
CA LEU A 111 3.66 0.34 4.14
C LEU A 111 3.85 1.81 3.76
N ALA A 112 5.00 2.40 4.07
CA ALA A 112 5.33 3.76 3.64
C ALA A 112 5.41 3.86 2.10
N GLY A 113 5.94 2.84 1.42
CA GLY A 113 5.94 2.75 -0.05
C GLY A 113 4.53 2.63 -0.65
N VAL A 114 3.64 1.83 -0.06
CA VAL A 114 2.26 1.72 -0.54
C VAL A 114 1.50 3.04 -0.34
N ASN A 115 1.74 3.75 0.77
CA ASN A 115 1.22 5.09 0.98
C ASN A 115 1.66 6.04 -0.15
N ALA A 116 2.96 6.05 -0.47
CA ALA A 116 3.50 6.85 -1.57
C ALA A 116 2.84 6.49 -2.91
N LEU A 117 2.67 5.20 -3.21
CA LEU A 117 2.01 4.72 -4.42
C LEU A 117 0.57 5.25 -4.56
N ILE A 118 -0.22 5.18 -3.48
CA ILE A 118 -1.62 5.65 -3.47
C ILE A 118 -1.66 7.14 -3.79
N ARG A 119 -0.82 7.94 -3.14
CA ARG A 119 -0.75 9.40 -3.35
C ARG A 119 -0.33 9.76 -4.77
N GLN A 120 0.73 9.13 -5.27
CA GLN A 120 1.17 9.32 -6.66
C GLN A 120 0.08 8.92 -7.66
N SER A 121 -0.66 7.84 -7.38
CA SER A 121 -1.76 7.37 -8.23
C SER A 121 -2.95 8.32 -8.26
N MET A 122 -3.14 9.12 -7.21
CA MET A 122 -4.11 10.23 -7.19
C MET A 122 -3.57 11.50 -7.89
N GLY A 123 -2.34 11.48 -8.39
CA GLY A 123 -1.69 12.62 -9.04
C GLY A 123 -1.08 13.62 -8.05
N GLN A 124 -0.99 13.30 -6.76
CA GLN A 124 -0.39 14.19 -5.77
C GLN A 124 1.11 14.35 -6.03
N LYS A 125 1.60 15.59 -5.89
CA LYS A 125 3.02 15.95 -6.02
C LYS A 125 3.39 16.86 -4.85
N SER A 126 4.34 16.43 -4.03
CA SER A 126 4.92 17.26 -2.97
C SER A 126 6.39 16.92 -2.78
N GLN A 127 7.16 17.87 -2.22
CA GLN A 127 8.56 17.63 -1.89
C GLN A 127 8.69 16.48 -0.88
N THR A 128 7.76 16.39 0.09
CA THR A 128 7.72 15.29 1.07
C THR A 128 7.55 13.94 0.40
N LEU A 129 6.64 13.83 -0.57
CA LEU A 129 6.39 12.59 -1.31
C LEU A 129 7.59 12.18 -2.17
N ALA A 130 8.27 13.14 -2.79
CA ALA A 130 9.51 12.90 -3.53
C ALA A 130 10.63 12.42 -2.60
N SER A 131 10.83 13.10 -1.46
CA SER A 131 11.81 12.71 -0.45
C SER A 131 11.54 11.32 0.14
N LEU A 132 10.27 10.98 0.39
CA LEU A 132 9.85 9.65 0.83
C LEU A 132 10.25 8.59 -0.20
N SER A 133 9.91 8.79 -1.46
CA SER A 133 10.21 7.84 -2.53
C SER A 133 11.72 7.65 -2.72
N GLN A 134 12.48 8.75 -2.66
CA GLN A 134 13.95 8.70 -2.73
C GLN A 134 14.56 7.99 -1.51
N MET A 135 14.04 8.25 -0.31
CA MET A 135 14.51 7.59 0.93
C MET A 135 14.33 6.07 0.83
N LEU A 136 13.15 5.62 0.41
CA LEU A 136 12.86 4.20 0.21
C LEU A 136 13.83 3.56 -0.78
N ALA A 137 14.04 4.20 -1.94
CA ALA A 137 14.95 3.70 -2.98
C ALA A 137 16.42 3.68 -2.53
N THR A 138 16.85 4.64 -1.71
CA THR A 138 18.21 4.67 -1.17
C THR A 138 18.44 3.61 -0.11
N ARG A 139 17.43 3.31 0.74
CA ARG A 139 17.56 2.33 1.82
C ARG A 139 17.46 0.88 1.35
N GLN A 140 16.74 0.62 0.27
CA GLN A 140 16.66 -0.70 -0.38
C GLN A 140 16.85 -0.57 -1.89
N THR A 141 18.11 -0.41 -2.27
CA THR A 141 18.54 -0.12 -3.65
C THR A 141 18.17 -1.19 -4.66
N ARG A 142 17.94 -2.44 -4.21
CA ARG A 142 17.58 -3.57 -5.06
C ARG A 142 16.07 -3.76 -5.17
N ASN A 143 15.28 -3.15 -4.29
CA ASN A 143 13.82 -3.29 -4.31
C ASN A 143 13.24 -2.55 -5.54
N PRO A 144 12.66 -3.27 -6.52
CA PRO A 144 12.18 -2.64 -7.75
C PRO A 144 10.96 -1.75 -7.52
N PHE A 145 10.14 -2.04 -6.50
CA PHE A 145 8.99 -1.21 -6.17
C PHE A 145 9.41 0.17 -5.67
N PHE A 146 10.41 0.24 -4.79
CA PHE A 146 10.91 1.54 -4.33
C PHE A 146 11.66 2.29 -5.41
N SER A 147 12.38 1.58 -6.29
CA SER A 147 12.97 2.19 -7.48
C SER A 147 11.92 2.81 -8.40
N TYR A 148 10.78 2.13 -8.60
CA TYR A 148 9.64 2.66 -9.36
C TYR A 148 9.06 3.94 -8.74
N LEU A 149 8.83 3.96 -7.42
CA LEU A 149 8.29 5.14 -6.74
C LEU A 149 9.18 6.38 -6.89
N SER A 150 10.50 6.19 -6.89
CA SER A 150 11.47 7.29 -6.99
C SER A 150 11.72 7.73 -8.44
N LEU A 151 11.94 6.77 -9.34
CA LEU A 151 12.44 7.03 -10.70
C LEU A 151 11.35 6.97 -11.77
N GLY A 152 10.13 6.57 -11.41
CA GLY A 152 9.08 6.23 -12.36
C GLY A 152 9.40 4.98 -13.20
N ALA A 153 8.57 4.71 -14.20
CA ALA A 153 8.80 3.61 -15.11
C ALA A 153 9.96 3.93 -16.08
N ASN A 154 11.02 3.14 -16.03
CA ASN A 154 12.16 3.25 -16.93
C ASN A 154 12.87 1.90 -17.11
N ARG A 155 13.87 1.85 -17.99
CA ARG A 155 14.61 0.63 -18.33
C ARG A 155 15.33 0.00 -17.13
N GLU A 156 15.83 0.81 -16.19
CA GLU A 156 16.49 0.31 -14.98
C GLU A 156 15.49 -0.40 -14.08
N VAL A 157 14.32 0.22 -13.84
CA VAL A 157 13.28 -0.36 -13.00
C VAL A 157 12.74 -1.65 -13.62
N VAL A 158 12.51 -1.69 -14.95
CA VAL A 158 12.12 -2.92 -15.67
C VAL A 158 13.14 -4.03 -15.43
N ARG A 159 14.44 -3.74 -15.59
CA ARG A 159 15.50 -4.73 -15.36
C ARG A 159 15.48 -5.23 -13.91
N LYS A 160 15.40 -4.33 -12.93
CA LYS A 160 15.29 -4.71 -11.52
C LYS A 160 14.08 -5.59 -11.25
N THR A 161 12.93 -5.29 -11.86
CA THR A 161 11.72 -6.12 -11.74
C THR A 161 11.93 -7.51 -12.31
N ILE A 162 12.50 -7.63 -13.52
CA ILE A 162 12.80 -8.92 -14.15
C ILE A 162 13.79 -9.73 -13.30
N ASP A 163 14.85 -9.08 -12.78
CA ASP A 163 15.88 -9.73 -11.96
C ASP A 163 15.34 -10.16 -10.57
N TRP A 164 14.31 -9.48 -10.08
CA TRP A 164 13.71 -9.77 -8.77
C TRP A 164 12.63 -10.86 -8.85
N CYS A 165 11.78 -10.80 -9.87
CA CYS A 165 10.59 -11.62 -9.96
C CYS A 165 10.91 -13.07 -10.37
N PRO A 166 10.34 -14.06 -9.67
CA PRO A 166 10.63 -15.46 -9.98
C PRO A 166 10.07 -15.83 -11.36
N VAL A 167 10.91 -16.47 -12.19
CA VAL A 167 10.51 -16.98 -13.52
C VAL A 167 9.63 -18.22 -13.37
N GLU A 168 10.00 -19.10 -12.45
CA GLU A 168 9.24 -20.29 -12.10
C GLU A 168 8.42 -20.04 -10.84
N GLN A 169 7.24 -20.62 -10.77
CA GLN A 169 6.37 -20.46 -9.60
C GLN A 169 7.04 -21.06 -8.35
N PRO A 170 7.26 -20.29 -7.28
CA PRO A 170 7.85 -20.83 -6.06
C PRO A 170 6.96 -21.88 -5.39
N SER A 171 7.56 -22.88 -4.76
CA SER A 171 6.85 -23.96 -4.06
C SER A 171 6.07 -23.44 -2.84
N ALA A 172 6.61 -22.43 -2.15
CA ALA A 172 5.94 -21.70 -1.10
C ALA A 172 5.43 -20.35 -1.63
N ARG A 173 4.15 -20.03 -1.40
CA ARG A 173 3.51 -18.78 -1.85
C ARG A 173 2.89 -18.07 -0.66
N THR A 174 3.75 -17.54 0.20
CA THR A 174 3.33 -17.05 1.52
C THR A 174 3.72 -15.61 1.79
N GLU A 175 4.51 -15.00 0.90
CA GLU A 175 5.10 -13.67 1.13
C GLU A 175 4.86 -12.71 -0.03
N TRP A 176 4.78 -11.42 0.30
CA TRP A 176 5.01 -10.33 -0.63
C TRP A 176 6.51 -10.02 -0.57
N SER A 177 7.27 -10.35 -1.62
CA SER A 177 8.73 -10.21 -1.56
C SER A 177 9.19 -8.76 -1.45
N PHE A 178 8.45 -7.80 -2.01
CA PHE A 178 8.74 -6.35 -1.86
C PHE A 178 8.50 -5.83 -0.44
N GLU A 179 7.85 -6.61 0.42
CA GLU A 179 7.64 -6.29 1.84
C GLU A 179 8.87 -6.63 2.69
N ARG A 180 9.72 -7.54 2.21
CA ARG A 180 10.82 -8.09 3.00
C ARG A 180 12.08 -7.25 2.86
N ASP A 181 13.02 -7.50 3.77
CA ASP A 181 14.36 -6.95 3.62
C ASP A 181 15.04 -7.51 2.36
N GLU A 182 15.77 -6.70 1.61
CA GLU A 182 16.37 -7.09 0.32
C GLU A 182 17.50 -8.12 0.46
N ILE A 183 18.01 -8.27 1.68
CA ILE A 183 18.98 -9.32 2.04
C ILE A 183 18.30 -10.67 2.35
N GLN A 184 16.99 -10.69 2.60
CA GLN A 184 16.24 -11.92 2.81
C GLN A 184 15.86 -12.53 1.47
N ASP A 185 16.07 -13.83 1.30
CA ASP A 185 15.70 -14.56 0.09
C ASP A 185 14.19 -14.87 0.04
N SER A 186 13.38 -13.84 0.20
CA SER A 186 11.91 -13.90 0.18
C SER A 186 11.34 -14.17 -1.21
N ARG A 187 12.14 -13.97 -2.26
CA ARG A 187 11.79 -14.23 -3.66
C ARG A 187 11.36 -15.68 -3.88
N ASN A 188 12.02 -16.61 -3.22
CA ASN A 188 11.70 -18.04 -3.25
C ASN A 188 10.42 -18.42 -2.49
N ARG A 189 9.76 -17.45 -1.86
CA ARG A 189 8.46 -17.61 -1.18
C ARG A 189 7.39 -16.62 -1.66
N SER A 190 7.72 -15.88 -2.73
CA SER A 190 6.87 -14.86 -3.32
C SER A 190 5.55 -15.46 -3.81
N MET A 191 4.45 -14.75 -3.57
CA MET A 191 3.15 -15.06 -4.18
C MET A 191 3.05 -14.60 -5.64
N GLY A 192 3.97 -13.75 -6.10
CA GLY A 192 4.03 -13.21 -7.46
C GLY A 192 3.06 -12.05 -7.72
N TRP A 193 2.13 -11.76 -6.82
CA TRP A 193 1.17 -10.66 -6.98
C TRP A 193 1.85 -9.30 -7.04
N GLU A 194 2.91 -9.10 -6.26
CA GLU A 194 3.71 -7.88 -6.26
C GLU A 194 4.42 -7.68 -7.62
N CYS A 195 4.83 -8.77 -8.26
CA CYS A 195 5.45 -8.76 -9.58
C CYS A 195 4.43 -8.42 -10.67
N VAL A 196 3.26 -9.04 -10.64
CA VAL A 196 2.15 -8.73 -11.56
C VAL A 196 1.71 -7.26 -11.40
N MET A 197 1.58 -6.80 -10.16
CA MET A 197 1.24 -5.42 -9.84
C MET A 197 2.23 -4.44 -10.46
N LEU A 198 3.53 -4.61 -10.20
CA LEU A 198 4.55 -3.70 -10.71
C LEU A 198 4.70 -3.78 -12.23
N ALA A 199 4.61 -4.98 -12.81
CA ALA A 199 4.62 -5.15 -14.27
C ALA A 199 3.47 -4.38 -14.94
N ASN A 200 2.25 -4.43 -14.37
CA ASN A 200 1.11 -3.66 -14.89
C ASN A 200 1.35 -2.15 -14.83
N PHE A 201 1.95 -1.65 -13.75
CA PHE A 201 2.31 -0.23 -13.65
C PHE A 201 3.38 0.17 -14.68
N LEU A 202 4.42 -0.65 -14.84
CA LEU A 202 5.48 -0.41 -15.82
C LEU A 202 4.95 -0.41 -17.25
N VAL A 203 4.11 -1.38 -17.61
CA VAL A 203 3.48 -1.42 -18.94
C VAL A 203 2.64 -0.17 -19.15
N ARG A 204 1.73 0.14 -18.22
CA ARG A 204 0.84 1.32 -18.30
C ARG A 204 1.61 2.63 -18.55
N ASP A 205 2.73 2.81 -17.86
CA ASP A 205 3.48 4.07 -17.87
C ASP A 205 4.50 4.17 -19.02
N LEU A 206 4.97 3.04 -19.56
CA LEU A 206 5.89 3.00 -20.70
C LEU A 206 5.18 2.97 -22.05
N THR A 207 3.92 2.50 -22.10
CA THR A 207 3.15 2.52 -23.34
C THR A 207 2.41 3.85 -23.50
N PRO A 208 2.62 4.60 -24.59
CA PRO A 208 1.80 5.76 -24.92
C PRO A 208 0.33 5.34 -25.04
N ARG A 209 -0.58 6.13 -24.47
CA ARG A 209 -2.03 6.00 -24.72
C ARG A 209 -2.42 6.60 -26.06
#